data_AF-A0A916G4V0-F1
#
_entry.id   AF-A0A916G4V0-F1
#
_cell.length_a   1.000
_cell.length_b   1.000
_cell.length_c   1.000
_cell.angle_alpha   90.00
_cell.angle_beta   90.00
_cell.angle_gamma   90.00
#
_symmetry.space_group_name_H-M   'P 1'
#
loop_
_entity.id
_entity.type
_entity.pdbx_description
1 polymer ?
#
loop_
_entity_poly.entity_id
_entity_poly.type
_entity_poly.pdbx_seq_one_letter_code
_entity_poly.pdbx_strand_id
1 'polypeptide(L)' 'MLTPAFTRADYEAAADEVRRRTHQTPKIAIILGSGLGPLADSVSSATIIPYREIPNW' A
#
# COMPACT_ATOMS: atom_id res chain seq x y z
N MET A 1 -4.39 -22.37 13.89
CA MET A 1 -3.08 -21.72 13.71
C MET A 1 -3.22 -20.31 14.23
N LEU A 2 -2.38 -19.88 15.17
CA LEU A 2 -2.38 -18.49 15.65
C LEU A 2 -1.81 -17.62 14.52
N THR A 3 -2.61 -16.66 14.04
CA THR A 3 -2.09 -15.62 13.15
C THR A 3 -1.02 -14.86 13.93
N PRO A 4 0.23 -14.75 13.44
CA PRO A 4 1.21 -13.90 14.10
C PRO A 4 0.64 -12.48 14.14
N ALA A 5 0.56 -11.90 15.33
CA ALA A 5 0.12 -10.54 15.50
C ALA A 5 1.22 -9.60 15.01
N PHE A 6 0.90 -8.71 14.07
CA PHE A 6 1.81 -7.64 13.67
C PHE A 6 2.02 -6.65 14.82
N THR A 7 3.26 -6.22 14.99
CA THR A 7 3.67 -5.18 15.93
C THR A 7 3.56 -3.79 15.30
N ARG A 8 3.60 -2.74 16.12
CA ARG A 8 3.68 -1.35 15.63
C ARG A 8 4.84 -1.14 14.64
N ALA A 9 6.00 -1.72 14.94
CA ALA A 9 7.19 -1.61 14.11
C ALA A 9 6.98 -2.23 12.72
N ASP A 10 6.20 -3.31 12.62
CA ASP A 10 5.89 -3.94 11.34
C ASP A 10 5.05 -3.02 10.43
N TYR A 11 4.08 -2.31 11.01
CA TYR A 11 3.27 -1.32 10.29
C TYR A 11 4.08 -0.08 9.90
N GLU A 12 4.98 0.38 10.77
CA GLU A 12 5.87 1.51 10.50
C GLU A 12 6.83 1.20 9.35
N ALA A 13 7.42 0.00 9.31
CA ALA A 13 8.29 -0.45 8.23
C ALA A 13 7.56 -0.46 6.86
N ALA A 14 6.33 -0.97 6.81
CA ALA A 14 5.51 -0.95 5.59
C ALA A 14 5.17 0.49 5.16
N ALA A 15 4.77 1.34 6.10
CA ALA A 15 4.44 2.74 5.80
C ALA A 15 5.65 3.55 5.31
N ASP A 16 6.84 3.29 5.86
CA ASP A 16 8.07 3.96 5.47
C ASP A 16 8.57 3.54 4.08
N GLU A 17 8.35 2.28 3.68
CA GLU A 17 8.56 1.87 2.28
C GLU A 17 7.69 2.69 1.33
N VAL A 18 6.40 2.82 1.63
CA VAL A 18 5.47 3.60 0.79
C VAL A 18 5.90 5.07 0.72
N ARG A 19 6.24 5.69 1.85
CA ARG A 19 6.70 7.09 1.92
C ARG A 19 8.00 7.33 1.16
N ARG A 20 8.90 6.35 1.09
CA ARG A 20 10.15 6.47 0.33
C ARG A 20 9.94 6.45 -1.19
N ARG A 21 8.83 5.90 -1.66
CA ARG A 21 8.51 5.76 -3.09
C ARG A 21 7.71 6.92 -3.66
N THR A 22 7.05 7.72 -2.82
CA THR A 22 6.21 8.83 -3.25
C THR A 22 6.29 10.02 -2.32
N HIS A 23 6.24 11.23 -2.89
CA HIS A 23 6.10 12.47 -2.13
C HIS A 23 4.62 12.86 -1.89
N GLN A 24 3.67 12.05 -2.38
CA GLN A 24 2.25 12.30 -2.20
C GLN A 24 1.81 11.92 -0.78
N THR A 25 0.96 12.75 -0.18
CA THR A 25 0.31 12.49 1.12
C THR A 25 -1.20 12.34 0.92
N PRO A 26 -1.68 11.16 0.49
CA PRO A 26 -3.09 10.96 0.19
C PRO A 26 -3.94 11.09 1.46
N LYS A 27 -5.11 11.73 1.33
CA LYS A 27 -6.10 11.87 2.42
C LYS A 27 -7.15 10.76 2.44
N ILE A 28 -7.23 9.99 1.34
CA ILE A 28 -8.22 8.96 1.12
C ILE A 28 -7.48 7.70 0.68
N ALA A 29 -7.89 6.57 1.22
CA ALA A 29 -7.49 5.25 0.77
C ALA A 29 -8.71 4.53 0.20
N ILE A 30 -8.52 3.78 -0.90
CA ILE A 30 -9.59 3.04 -1.57
C ILE A 30 -9.09 1.60 -1.76
N ILE A 31 -9.87 0.62 -1.31
CA ILE A 31 -9.63 -0.80 -1.58
C ILE A 31 -10.52 -1.20 -2.75
N LEU A 32 -9.91 -1.69 -3.82
CA LEU A 32 -10.62 -2.06 -5.04
C LEU A 32 -10.93 -3.56 -5.04
N GLY A 33 -12.23 -3.87 -5.03
CA GLY A 33 -12.71 -5.24 -5.23
C GLY A 33 -12.62 -5.70 -6.69
N SER A 34 -13.10 -6.91 -6.95
CA SER A 34 -13.13 -7.51 -8.28
C SER A 34 -13.81 -6.61 -9.31
N GLY A 35 -13.18 -6.45 -10.47
CA GLY A 35 -13.69 -5.65 -11.59
C GLY A 35 -13.38 -4.15 -11.53
N LEU A 36 -12.82 -3.63 -10.43
CA LEU A 36 -12.52 -2.20 -10.27
C LEU A 36 -11.10 -1.80 -10.68
N GLY A 37 -10.31 -2.71 -11.27
CA GLY A 37 -8.95 -2.44 -11.78
C GLY A 37 -8.83 -1.17 -12.63
N PRO A 38 -9.75 -0.91 -13.58
CA PRO A 38 -9.70 0.31 -14.41
C PRO A 38 -9.73 1.63 -13.63
N LEU A 39 -10.25 1.65 -12.40
CA LEU A 39 -10.19 2.84 -11.54
C LEU A 39 -8.75 3.12 -11.09
N ALA A 40 -7.97 2.09 -10.74
CA ALA A 40 -6.55 2.27 -10.44
C ALA A 40 -5.78 2.74 -11.69
N ASP A 41 -6.09 2.19 -12.86
CA ASP A 41 -5.46 2.57 -14.12
C ASP A 41 -5.71 4.05 -14.50
N SER A 42 -6.82 4.63 -14.01
CA SER A 42 -7.18 6.03 -14.25
C SER A 42 -6.38 7.05 -13.42
N VAL A 43 -5.59 6.60 -12.43
CA VAL A 43 -4.83 7.49 -11.54
C VAL A 43 -3.69 8.15 -12.31
N SER A 44 -3.77 9.47 -12.48
CA SER A 44 -2.72 10.27 -13.11
C SER A 44 -1.49 10.41 -12.19
N SER A 45 -0.28 10.39 -12.75
CA SER A 45 0.98 10.52 -12.01
C SER A 45 1.11 9.48 -10.87
N ALA A 46 0.64 8.26 -11.11
CA ALA A 46 0.64 7.20 -10.12
C ALA A 46 2.07 6.76 -9.76
N THR A 47 2.29 6.54 -8.46
CA THR A 47 3.41 5.71 -7.97
C THR A 47 2.91 4.28 -7.83
N ILE A 48 3.47 3.35 -8.60
CA ILE A 48 3.13 1.92 -8.53
C ILE A 48 4.11 1.22 -7.60
N ILE A 49 3.61 0.59 -6.55
CA ILE A 49 4.41 -0.15 -5.57
C ILE A 49 3.94 -1.61 -5.57
N PRO A 50 4.72 -2.56 -6.11
CA PRO A 50 4.38 -3.98 -6.05
C PRO A 50 4.33 -4.46 -4.60
N TYR A 51 3.31 -5.22 -4.22
CA TYR A 51 3.16 -5.74 -2.85
C TYR A 51 4.36 -6.51 -2.33
N ARG A 52 5.02 -7.31 -3.19
CA ARG A 52 6.25 -8.04 -2.84
C ARG A 52 7.43 -7.15 -2.43
N GLU A 53 7.33 -5.84 -2.64
CA GLU A 53 8.36 -4.86 -2.26
C GLU A 53 8.00 -4.14 -0.94
N ILE A 54 6.81 -4.39 -0.38
CA ILE A 54 6.37 -3.86 0.91
C ILE A 54 6.69 -4.89 2.00
N PRO A 55 7.46 -4.54 3.04
CA PRO A 55 7.71 -5.43 4.16
C PRO A 55 6.39 -5.88 4.81
N ASN A 56 6.32 -7.16 5.21
CA ASN A 56 5.20 -7.74 5.97
C ASN A 56 3.85 -7.85 5.21
N TRP A 57 3.87 -7.76 3.88
CA TRP A 57 2.69 -7.88 3.01
C TRP A 57 2.62 -9.24 2.32
#